data_AF-A0A4Y2NZI0-F1
#
_entry.id   AF-A0A4Y2NZI0-F1
#
_cell.length_a   1.000
_cell.length_b   1.000
_cell.length_c   1.000
_cell.angle_alpha   90.00
_cell.angle_beta   90.00
_cell.angle_gamma   90.00
#
_symmetry.space_group_name_H-M   'P 1'
#
loop_
_entity.id
_entity.type
_entity.pdbx_description
1 polymer ?
#
loop_
_entity_poly.entity_id
_entity_poly.type
_entity_poly.pdbx_seq_one_letter_code
_entity_poly.pdbx_strand_id
1 'polypeptide(L)'
;MVIRNIPAVVRVPFFQMQTDPENYFYSLLVQYVPYYFEDELIDEHNNAREALLAREEQLRKTNAYLLLTKYIVQETDNLKLHSIKNMLSIFLKIQKKLLRQNLKMKLPNRR
;
A
#
# COMPACT_ATOMS: atom_id res chain seq x y z
N MET A 1 25.50 23.41 20.47
CA MET A 1 25.21 21.97 20.38
C MET A 1 25.92 21.44 19.14
N VAL A 2 26.96 20.62 19.29
CA VAL A 2 27.77 20.13 18.16
C VAL A 2 27.13 18.87 17.61
N ILE A 3 26.60 18.95 16.38
CA ILE A 3 26.00 17.80 15.68
C ILE A 3 27.15 16.92 15.19
N ARG A 4 27.25 15.69 15.71
CA ARG A 4 28.22 14.70 15.22
C ARG A 4 27.60 13.96 14.03
N ASN A 5 28.27 13.98 12.90
CA ASN A 5 27.85 13.34 11.65
C ASN A 5 28.28 11.86 11.62
N ILE A 6 28.00 11.12 12.70
CA ILE A 6 28.36 9.69 12.85
C ILE A 6 27.04 8.92 12.85
N PRO A 7 26.88 7.87 12.03
CA PRO A 7 25.68 7.03 12.08
C PRO A 7 25.52 6.45 13.49
N ALA A 8 24.32 6.57 14.04
CA ALA A 8 23.97 5.91 15.30
C ALA A 8 23.91 4.40 15.05
N VAL A 9 25.02 3.71 15.27
CA VAL A 9 25.08 2.25 15.20
C VAL A 9 24.83 1.71 16.60
N VAL A 10 23.67 1.09 16.82
CA VAL A 10 23.40 0.34 18.05
C VAL A 10 24.29 -0.90 18.04
N ARG A 11 25.39 -0.86 18.80
CA ARG A 11 26.24 -2.04 19.04
C ARG A 11 25.63 -2.81 20.20
N VAL A 12 24.66 -3.66 19.88
CA VAL A 12 24.11 -4.62 20.84
C VAL A 12 25.19 -5.66 21.14
N PRO A 13 25.36 -6.14 22.39
CA PRO A 13 26.10 -7.37 22.65
C PRO A 13 25.63 -8.47 21.67
N PHE A 14 26.52 -9.35 21.23
CA PHE A 14 26.12 -10.50 20.40
C PHE A 14 25.28 -11.47 21.24
N PHE A 15 24.02 -11.11 21.50
CA PHE A 15 23.05 -11.99 22.13
C PHE A 15 22.81 -13.15 21.18
N GLN A 16 22.96 -14.37 21.68
CA GLN A 16 22.67 -15.57 20.92
C GLN A 16 21.39 -16.17 21.49
N MET A 17 20.48 -16.58 20.60
CA MET A 17 19.23 -17.23 21.01
C MET A 17 19.45 -18.42 21.97
N GLN A 18 20.57 -19.15 21.83
CA GLN A 18 20.85 -20.30 22.69
C GLN A 18 21.31 -19.94 24.11
N THR A 19 21.94 -18.78 24.30
CA THR A 19 22.56 -18.38 25.57
C THR A 19 21.77 -17.30 26.30
N ASP A 20 21.14 -16.39 25.54
CA ASP A 20 20.38 -15.25 26.06
C ASP A 20 19.18 -14.97 25.13
N PRO A 21 18.12 -15.80 25.19
CA PRO A 21 16.99 -15.70 24.29
C PRO A 21 16.20 -14.40 24.48
N GLU A 22 16.08 -13.90 25.71
CA GLU A 22 15.28 -12.71 26.00
C GLU A 22 15.89 -11.47 25.35
N ASN A 23 17.18 -11.23 25.59
CA ASN A 23 17.87 -10.08 24.99
C ASN A 23 18.05 -10.24 23.47
N TYR A 24 18.15 -11.48 22.99
CA TYR A 24 18.12 -11.76 21.55
C TYR A 24 16.82 -11.27 20.90
N PHE A 25 15.66 -11.71 21.39
CA PHE A 25 14.37 -11.29 20.83
C PHE A 25 14.08 -9.81 21.06
N TYR A 26 14.48 -9.27 22.22
CA TYR A 26 14.36 -7.84 22.51
C TYR A 26 15.17 -6.98 21.53
N SER A 27 16.39 -7.39 21.19
CA SER A 27 17.21 -6.68 20.20
C SER A 27 16.58 -6.65 18.81
N LEU A 28 15.89 -7.73 18.41
CA LEU A 28 15.15 -7.79 17.16
C LEU A 28 13.94 -6.84 17.20
N LEU A 29 13.17 -6.85 18.29
CA LEU A 29 12.03 -5.93 18.48
C LEU A 29 12.44 -4.46 18.29
N VAL A 30 13.51 -4.03 18.96
CA VAL A 30 14.03 -2.66 18.86
C VAL A 30 14.45 -2.31 17.43
N GLN A 31 15.02 -3.25 16.69
CA GLN A 31 15.45 -3.01 15.30
C GLN A 31 14.27 -2.79 14.35
N TYR A 32 13.16 -3.48 14.54
CA TYR A 32 11.99 -3.42 13.66
C TYR A 32 10.96 -2.36 14.05
N VAL A 33 11.13 -1.72 15.21
CA VAL A 33 10.18 -0.76 15.78
C VAL A 33 10.89 0.56 16.05
N PRO A 34 11.10 1.41 15.03
CA PRO A 34 11.70 2.71 15.23
C PRO A 34 10.70 3.63 15.96
N TYR A 35 11.18 4.34 16.99
CA TYR A 35 10.50 5.44 17.70
C TYR A 35 9.44 5.12 18.77
N TYR A 36 9.55 4.01 19.51
CA TYR A 36 8.66 3.72 20.63
C TYR A 36 9.36 3.91 21.98
N PHE A 37 8.59 4.27 23.01
CA PHE A 37 9.07 4.24 24.39
C PHE A 37 9.36 2.80 24.79
N GLU A 38 10.36 2.59 25.64
CA GLU A 38 10.80 1.25 26.05
C GLU A 38 9.66 0.44 26.68
N ASP A 39 8.78 1.13 27.41
CA ASP A 39 7.61 0.54 28.07
C ASP A 39 6.55 0.00 27.07
N GLU A 40 6.52 0.51 25.84
CA GLU A 40 5.56 0.10 24.80
C GLU A 40 6.08 -1.04 23.92
N LEU A 41 7.36 -1.40 24.05
CA LEU A 41 8.01 -2.42 23.21
C LEU A 41 7.65 -3.85 23.62
N ILE A 42 7.52 -4.09 24.92
CA ILE A 42 7.06 -5.37 25.46
C ILE A 42 5.55 -5.32 25.75
N ASP A 43 4.99 -4.15 26.08
CA ASP A 43 3.55 -3.93 26.28
C ASP A 43 2.94 -4.96 27.27
N GLU A 44 1.73 -5.46 27.03
CA GLU A 44 1.03 -6.47 27.83
C GLU A 44 1.60 -7.91 27.70
N HIS A 45 2.74 -8.09 27.01
CA HIS A 45 3.32 -9.42 26.80
C HIS A 45 4.27 -9.83 27.92
N ASN A 46 4.35 -11.14 28.19
CA ASN A 46 5.16 -11.64 29.31
C ASN A 46 6.67 -11.61 29.03
N ASN A 47 7.07 -11.54 27.76
CA ASN A 47 8.45 -11.58 27.31
C ASN A 47 8.60 -11.01 25.89
N ALA A 48 9.84 -10.66 25.53
CA ALA A 48 10.18 -10.10 24.23
C ALA A 48 9.88 -11.04 23.06
N ARG A 49 9.90 -12.35 23.26
CA ARG A 49 9.56 -13.33 22.22
C ARG A 49 8.07 -13.27 21.85
N GLU A 50 7.20 -13.21 22.84
CA GLU A 50 5.75 -13.07 22.64
C GLU A 50 5.40 -11.76 21.95
N ALA A 51 5.99 -10.65 22.41
CA ALA A 51 5.82 -9.33 21.79
C ALA A 51 6.29 -9.32 20.32
N LEU A 52 7.43 -9.95 20.02
CA LEU A 52 7.92 -10.05 18.64
C LEU A 52 6.95 -10.81 17.73
N LEU A 53 6.49 -11.98 18.16
CA LEU A 53 5.56 -12.81 17.39
C LEU A 53 4.22 -12.11 17.16
N ALA A 54 3.69 -11.44 18.19
CA ALA A 54 2.46 -10.66 18.07
C ALA A 54 2.61 -9.53 17.04
N ARG A 55 3.76 -8.84 17.08
CA ARG A 55 4.07 -7.76 16.13
C ARG A 55 4.23 -8.26 14.70
N GLU A 56 4.92 -9.38 14.50
CA GLU A 56 5.05 -10.02 13.17
C GLU A 56 3.68 -10.35 12.58
N GLU A 57 2.77 -10.92 13.40
CA GLU A 57 1.42 -11.25 12.95
C GLU A 57 0.60 -9.98 12.63
N GLN A 58 0.72 -8.92 13.43
CA GLN A 58 0.08 -7.64 13.16
C GLN A 58 0.58 -7.04 11.83
N LEU A 59 1.89 -7.07 11.59
CA LEU A 59 2.48 -6.60 10.34
C LEU A 59 2.00 -7.42 9.14
N ARG A 60 1.92 -8.75 9.28
CA ARG A 60 1.39 -9.64 8.24
C ARG A 60 -0.04 -9.30 7.87
N LYS A 61 -0.92 -9.09 8.86
CA LYS A 61 -2.32 -8.68 8.64
C LYS A 61 -2.41 -7.31 7.97
N THR A 62 -1.63 -6.36 8.45
CA THR A 62 -1.61 -4.99 7.91
C THR A 62 -1.15 -4.99 6.45
N ASN A 63 -0.10 -5.75 6.12
CA ASN A 63 0.40 -5.87 4.76
C ASN A 63 -0.64 -6.55 3.85
N ALA A 64 -1.28 -7.63 4.29
CA ALA A 64 -2.34 -8.29 3.54
C ALA A 64 -3.51 -7.33 3.24
N TYR A 65 -3.92 -6.53 4.23
CA TYR A 65 -4.95 -5.51 4.06
C TYR A 65 -4.53 -4.46 3.03
N LEU A 66 -3.32 -3.90 3.14
CA LEU A 66 -2.81 -2.88 2.21
C LEU A 66 -2.74 -3.39 0.77
N LEU A 67 -2.34 -4.64 0.57
CA LEU A 67 -2.33 -5.28 -0.76
C LEU A 67 -3.74 -5.39 -1.35
N LEU A 68 -4.71 -5.81 -0.53
CA LEU A 68 -6.10 -5.91 -0.94
C LEU A 68 -6.69 -4.54 -1.28
N THR A 69 -6.44 -3.52 -0.44
CA THR A 69 -6.87 -2.14 -0.71
C THR A 69 -6.24 -1.62 -2.01
N LYS A 70 -4.95 -1.86 -2.23
CA LYS A 70 -4.26 -1.47 -3.47
C LYS A 70 -4.90 -2.13 -4.69
N TYR A 71 -5.22 -3.42 -4.62
CA TYR A 71 -5.89 -4.14 -5.68
C TYR A 71 -7.29 -3.56 -5.97
N ILE A 72 -8.10 -3.32 -4.94
CA ILE A 72 -9.45 -2.74 -5.10
C ILE A 72 -9.36 -1.37 -5.78
N VAL A 73 -8.46 -0.50 -5.32
CA VAL A 73 -8.29 0.83 -5.92
C VAL A 73 -7.94 0.71 -7.40
N GLN A 74 -6.96 -0.13 -7.75
CA GLN A 74 -6.58 -0.38 -9.14
C GLN A 74 -7.74 -0.89 -10.00
N GLU A 75 -8.52 -1.85 -9.49
CA GLU A 75 -9.64 -2.41 -10.24
C GLU A 75 -10.77 -1.37 -10.42
N THR A 76 -11.05 -0.57 -9.39
CA THR A 76 -12.04 0.51 -9.51
C THR A 76 -11.62 1.57 -10.54
N ASP A 77 -10.34 1.91 -10.62
CA ASP A 77 -9.84 2.85 -11.62
C ASP A 77 -9.90 2.28 -13.04
N ASN A 78 -9.60 0.98 -13.21
CA ASN A 78 -9.76 0.28 -14.47
C ASN A 78 -11.22 0.26 -14.95
N LEU A 79 -12.16 -0.03 -14.05
CA LEU A 79 -13.60 -0.03 -14.35
C LEU A 79 -14.10 1.36 -14.73
N LYS A 80 -13.69 2.41 -14.00
CA LYS A 80 -14.01 3.80 -14.36
C LYS A 80 -13.49 4.14 -15.75
N LEU A 81 -12.23 3.79 -16.04
CA LEU A 81 -11.63 4.04 -17.35
C LEU A 81 -12.37 3.30 -18.48
N HIS A 82 -12.76 2.05 -18.24
CA HIS A 82 -13.55 1.27 -19.21
C HIS A 82 -14.92 1.92 -19.47
N SER A 83 -15.62 2.34 -18.42
CA SER A 83 -16.92 3.03 -18.52
C SER A 83 -16.81 4.33 -19.33
N ILE A 84 -15.78 5.15 -19.05
CA ILE A 84 -15.52 6.39 -19.80
C ILE A 84 -15.26 6.09 -21.28
N LYS A 85 -14.42 5.11 -21.59
CA LYS A 85 -14.14 4.70 -22.99
C LYS A 85 -15.42 4.27 -23.72
N ASN A 86 -16.30 3.51 -23.07
CA ASN A 86 -17.57 3.10 -23.65
C ASN A 86 -18.50 4.28 -23.90
N MET A 87 -18.63 5.20 -22.94
CA MET A 87 -19.45 6.40 -23.10
C MET A 87 -18.96 7.27 -24.27
N LEU A 88 -17.64 7.49 -24.37
CA LEU A 88 -17.03 8.23 -25.47
C LEU A 88 -17.27 7.55 -26.83
N SER A 89 -17.15 6.22 -26.88
CA SER A 89 -17.44 5.44 -28.09
C SER A 89 -18.90 5.60 -28.55
N ILE A 90 -19.85 5.55 -27.62
CA ILE A 90 -21.28 5.77 -27.90
C ILE A 90 -21.50 7.21 -28.39
N PHE A 91 -20.95 8.20 -27.70
CA PHE A 91 -21.08 9.61 -28.10
C PHE A 91 -20.55 9.84 -29.51
N LEU A 92 -19.35 9.33 -29.83
CA LEU A 92 -18.76 9.43 -31.16
C LEU A 92 -19.63 8.74 -32.24
N LYS A 93 -20.25 7.61 -31.93
CA LYS A 93 -21.20 6.94 -32.85
C LYS A 93 -22.43 7.80 -33.11
N ILE A 94 -22.99 8.43 -32.07
CA ILE A 94 -24.14 9.34 -32.19
C ILE A 94 -23.77 10.55 -33.05
N GLN A 95 -22.64 11.22 -32.77
CA GLN A 95 -22.17 12.37 -33.53
C GLN A 95 -21.98 12.02 -35.02
N LYS A 96 -21.34 10.89 -35.32
CA LYS A 96 -21.19 10.41 -36.71
C LYS A 96 -22.54 10.16 -37.39
N LYS A 97 -23.53 9.59 -36.68
CA LYS A 97 -24.87 9.32 -37.22
C LYS A 97 -25.61 10.64 -37.53
N LEU A 98 -25.58 11.59 -36.61
CA LEU A 98 -26.18 12.92 -36.80
C LEU A 98 -25.55 13.68 -37.97
N LEU A 99 -24.22 13.65 -38.08
CA LEU A 99 -23.50 14.29 -39.19
C LEU A 99 -23.92 13.71 -40.56
N ARG A 100 -24.05 12.38 -40.64
CA ARG A 100 -24.55 11.69 -41.86
C ARG A 100 -25.99 12.06 -42.20
N GLN A 101 -26.87 12.20 -41.21
CA GLN A 101 -28.26 12.62 -41.43
C GLN A 101 -28.33 14.07 -41.95
N ASN A 102 -27.58 14.99 -41.35
CA ASN A 102 -27.50 16.38 -41.81
C ASN A 102 -26.93 16.53 -43.23
N LEU A 103 -25.92 15.73 -43.59
CA LEU A 103 -25.37 15.71 -44.95
C LEU A 103 -26.39 15.19 -45.98
N LYS A 104 -27.20 14.18 -45.64
CA LYS A 104 -28.26 13.66 -46.51
C LYS A 104 -29.38 14.69 -46.74
N MET A 105 -29.73 15.49 -45.74
CA MET A 105 -30.76 16.54 -45.89
C MET A 105 -30.28 17.73 -46.74
N LYS A 106 -28.96 17.95 -46.85
CA LYS A 106 -28.37 19.05 -47.64
C LYS A 106 -28.11 18.71 -49.11
N LEU A 107 -28.23 17.44 -49.52
CA LEU A 107 -28.10 17.03 -50.92
C LEU A 107 -29.52 16.97 -51.53
N PRO A 108 -29.92 17.94 -52.40
CA PRO A 108 -31.18 17.81 -53.10
C PRO A 108 -31.07 16.64 -54.08
N ASN A 109 -32.13 15.84 -54.18
CA ASN A 109 -32.25 14.80 -55.19
C ASN A 109 -31.98 15.40 -56.58
N ARG A 110 -30.79 15.15 -57.12
CA ARG A 110 -30.51 15.31 -58.55
C ARG A 110 -31.20 14.14 -59.24
N ARG A 111 -32.47 14.35 -59.61
CA ARG A 111 -33.10 13.64 -60.73
C ARG A 111 -32.62 14.28 -62.02
#